data_AF-A0A2P4S6Q3-F1
#
_entry.id   AF-A0A2P4S6Q3-F1
#
_cell.length_a   1.000
_cell.length_b   1.000
_cell.length_c   1.000
_cell.angle_alpha   90.00
_cell.angle_beta   90.00
_cell.angle_gamma   90.00
#
_symmetry.space_group_name_H-M   'P 1'
#
loop_
_entity.id
_entity.type
_entity.pdbx_description
1 polymer ?
#
loop_
_entity_poly.entity_id
_entity_poly.type
_entity_poly.pdbx_seq_one_letter_code
_entity_poly.pdbx_strand_id
1 'polypeptide(L)' 'NPCDDKRHRDIWPRDKTCDHLPKFLVIGPQKTGTTALYLFLLMHPSIISNLPSPKTFEEVQFFNGNNYHKGIDW' A
#
# COMPACT_ATOMS: atom_id res chain seq x y z
N ASN A 1 8.42 -8.47 8.34
CA ASN A 1 7.00 -8.80 8.15
C ASN A 1 6.44 -9.38 9.43
N PRO A 2 5.47 -8.72 10.11
CA PRO A 2 4.79 -9.25 11.30
C PRO A 2 4.06 -10.59 11.06
N CYS A 3 3.82 -10.94 9.80
CA CYS A 3 3.12 -12.17 9.42
C CYS A 3 4.04 -13.39 9.34
N ASP A 4 5.34 -13.16 9.09
CA ASP A 4 6.31 -14.25 8.83
C ASP A 4 7.33 -14.40 9.97
N ASP A 5 7.66 -13.33 10.69
CA ASP A 5 8.68 -13.33 11.75
C ASP A 5 8.02 -13.08 13.11
N LYS A 6 8.21 -14.03 14.03
CA LYS A 6 7.72 -13.95 15.41
C LYS A 6 8.16 -12.67 16.11
N ARG A 7 9.40 -12.20 15.90
CA ARG A 7 9.91 -10.97 16.52
C ARG A 7 9.17 -9.73 16.04
N HIS A 8 8.79 -9.69 14.77
CA HIS A 8 8.00 -8.59 14.21
C HIS A 8 6.54 -8.65 14.67
N ARG A 9 6.00 -9.85 14.89
CA ARG A 9 4.67 -10.04 15.47
C ARG A 9 4.59 -9.60 16.92
N ASP A 10 5.65 -9.83 17.70
CA ASP A 10 5.68 -9.48 19.13
C ASP A 10 5.65 -7.96 19.37
N ILE A 11 6.08 -7.16 18.39
CA ILE A 11 6.01 -5.69 18.39
C ILE A 11 4.83 -5.13 17.58
N TRP A 12 4.03 -5.99 16.95
CA TRP A 12 2.88 -5.60 16.14
C TRP A 12 1.64 -5.34 17.01
N PRO A 13 0.83 -4.31 16.73
CA PRO A 13 -0.42 -4.09 17.45
C PRO A 13 -1.34 -5.31 17.37
N ARG A 14 -1.91 -5.72 18.51
CA ARG A 14 -2.69 -6.98 18.63
C ARG A 14 -4.01 -6.95 17.85
N ASP A 15 -4.53 -5.76 17.61
CA ASP A 15 -5.75 -5.45 16.88
C ASP A 15 -5.57 -5.53 15.36
N LYS A 16 -4.33 -5.69 14.87
CA LYS A 16 -4.04 -5.62 13.43
C LYS A 16 -3.78 -6.98 12.82
N THR A 17 -4.45 -7.22 11.70
CA THR A 17 -4.32 -8.43 10.91
C THR A 17 -3.39 -8.21 9.73
N CYS A 18 -2.81 -9.32 9.28
CA CYS A 18 -1.87 -9.38 8.17
C CYS A 18 -2.51 -9.20 6.80
N ASP A 19 -3.81 -9.40 6.71
CA ASP A 19 -4.54 -9.45 5.43
C ASP A 19 -4.85 -8.08 4.84
N HIS A 20 -4.61 -7.00 5.59
CA HIS A 20 -4.93 -5.63 5.19
C HIS A 20 -3.77 -4.88 4.54
N LEU A 21 -2.59 -5.50 4.41
CA LEU A 21 -1.44 -4.87 3.77
C LEU A 21 -1.39 -5.16 2.26
N PRO A 22 -0.87 -4.23 1.44
CA PRO A 22 -0.74 -4.45 0.01
C PRO A 22 0.23 -5.60 -0.27
N LYS A 23 -0.21 -6.56 -1.08
CA LYS A 23 0.62 -7.69 -1.55
C LYS A 23 1.49 -7.33 -2.76
N PHE A 24 1.20 -6.19 -3.39
CA PHE A 24 1.82 -5.72 -4.61
C PHE A 24 1.92 -4.19 -4.58
N LEU A 25 3.03 -3.63 -5.07
CA LEU A 25 3.30 -2.20 -5.11
C LEU A 25 3.82 -1.79 -6.49
N VAL A 26 3.20 -0.77 -7.09
CA VAL A 26 3.72 -0.08 -8.28
C VAL A 26 4.53 1.12 -7.81
N ILE A 27 5.85 1.08 -7.99
CA ILE A 27 6.77 2.07 -7.40
C ILE A 27 7.26 3.16 -8.37
N GLY A 28 6.86 3.13 -9.63
CA GLY A 28 7.30 4.10 -10.64
C GLY A 28 8.40 3.57 -11.58
N PRO A 29 9.26 4.44 -12.15
CA PRO A 29 9.33 5.90 -11.90
C PRO A 29 8.22 6.69 -12.60
N GLN A 30 8.09 7.98 -12.30
CA GLN A 30 7.05 8.83 -12.88
C GLN A 30 7.15 8.90 -14.41
N LYS A 31 6.00 9.14 -15.06
CA LYS A 31 5.87 9.27 -16.52
C LYS A 31 6.22 8.02 -17.32
N THR A 32 6.20 6.84 -16.69
CA THR A 32 6.39 5.54 -17.36
C THR A 32 5.10 4.77 -17.59
N GLY A 33 3.94 5.42 -17.44
CA GLY A 33 2.62 4.80 -17.64
C GLY A 33 2.12 4.01 -16.42
N THR A 34 2.58 4.33 -15.21
CA THR A 34 2.14 3.70 -13.95
C THR A 34 0.63 3.82 -13.73
N THR A 35 0.03 4.97 -14.06
CA THR A 35 -1.42 5.17 -14.02
C THR A 35 -2.15 4.25 -15.01
N ALA A 36 -1.63 4.07 -16.22
CA ALA A 36 -2.24 3.15 -17.20
C ALA A 36 -2.16 1.69 -16.71
N LEU A 37 -1.00 1.28 -16.20
CA LEU A 37 -0.82 -0.05 -15.60
C LEU A 37 -1.80 -0.27 -14.42
N TYR A 38 -1.91 0.72 -13.53
CA TYR A 38 -2.85 0.71 -12.41
C TYR A 38 -4.29 0.50 -12.88
N LEU A 39 -4.74 1.27 -13.89
CA LEU A 39 -6.07 1.14 -14.46
C LEU A 39 -6.31 -0.23 -15.11
N PHE A 40 -5.31 -0.80 -15.79
CA PHE A 40 -5.44 -2.12 -16.38
C PHE A 40 -5.50 -3.25 -15.35
N LEU A 41 -4.73 -3.14 -14.27
CA LEU A 41 -4.78 -4.09 -13.16
C LEU A 41 -6.16 -4.09 -12.49
N LEU A 42 -6.78 -2.92 -12.35
CA LEU A 42 -8.14 -2.78 -11.82
C LEU A 42 -9.23 -3.46 -12.65
N MET A 43 -8.96 -3.78 -13.93
CA MET A 43 -9.91 -4.53 -14.76
C MET A 43 -9.98 -6.01 -14.37
N HIS A 44 -9.00 -6.53 -13.61
CA HIS A 44 -9.00 -7.93 -13.19
C HIS A 44 -9.81 -8.12 -11.89
N PRO A 45 -10.77 -9.05 -11.84
CA PRO A 45 -11.71 -9.16 -10.72
C PRO A 45 -11.07 -9.57 -9.38
N SER A 46 -9.86 -10.15 -9.41
CA SER A 46 -9.13 -10.54 -8.20
C SER A 46 -8.21 -9.45 -7.65
N ILE A 47 -8.15 -8.28 -8.30
CA ILE A 47 -7.26 -7.19 -7.93
C ILE A 47 -8.10 -6.04 -7.39
N ILE A 48 -7.70 -5.54 -6.23
CA ILE A 48 -8.34 -4.40 -5.56
C ILE A 48 -7.26 -3.35 -5.35
N SER A 49 -7.59 -2.09 -5.62
CA SER A 49 -6.69 -0.96 -5.39
C SER A 49 -6.92 -0.32 -4.01
N ASN A 50 -6.03 0.60 -3.66
CA ASN A 50 -6.25 1.55 -2.58
C ASN A 50 -7.41 2.51 -2.84
N LEU A 51 -7.86 3.16 -1.78
CA LEU A 51 -8.78 4.30 -1.87
C LEU A 51 -8.05 5.54 -2.42
N PRO A 52 -8.73 6.36 -3.24
CA PRO A 52 -8.14 7.57 -3.78
C PRO A 52 -7.96 8.63 -2.68
N SER A 53 -6.82 9.30 -2.73
CA SER A 53 -6.49 10.45 -1.88
C SER A 53 -6.92 11.75 -2.57
N PRO A 54 -7.49 12.72 -1.84
CA PRO A 54 -7.84 14.02 -2.41
C PRO A 54 -6.62 14.86 -2.83
N LYS A 55 -5.42 14.53 -2.34
CA LYS A 55 -4.18 15.27 -2.65
C LYS A 55 -3.33 14.60 -3.72
N THR A 56 -3.32 13.27 -3.73
CA THR A 56 -2.39 12.45 -4.53
C THR A 56 -3.11 11.48 -5.46
N PHE A 57 -4.44 11.58 -5.57
CA PHE A 57 -5.28 10.77 -6.44
C PHE A 57 -5.08 9.27 -6.17
N GLU A 58 -4.65 8.49 -7.16
CA GLU A 58 -4.39 7.06 -7.01
C GLU A 58 -3.16 6.73 -6.16
N GLU A 59 -2.24 7.68 -5.94
CA GLU A 59 -0.99 7.41 -5.23
C GLU A 59 -1.15 7.51 -3.70
N VAL A 60 -0.69 6.48 -2.99
CA VAL A 60 -0.67 6.48 -1.51
C VAL A 60 0.47 7.35 -0.95
N GLN A 61 1.64 7.36 -1.62
CA GLN A 61 2.84 8.08 -1.18
C GLN A 61 3.23 7.85 0.30
N PHE A 62 2.99 6.65 0.84
CA PHE A 62 3.31 6.30 2.23
C PHE A 62 4.82 6.40 2.52
N PHE A 63 5.65 5.78 1.68
CA PHE A 63 7.10 5.69 1.89
C PHE A 63 7.92 6.89 1.39
N ASN A 64 7.31 7.85 0.68
CA ASN A 64 8.05 8.91 -0.01
C ASN A 64 8.45 10.08 0.90
N GLY A 65 7.86 10.21 2.10
CA GLY A 65 8.19 11.32 3.00
C GLY A 65 7.38 11.31 4.28
N ASN A 66 6.60 12.39 4.49
CA ASN A 66 5.97 12.69 5.77
C ASN A 66 4.69 11.87 6.07
N ASN A 67 4.40 10.80 5.33
CA ASN A 67 3.28 9.91 5.66
C ASN A 67 3.75 8.69 6.45
N TYR A 68 5.00 8.26 6.25
CA TYR A 68 5.56 7.09 6.93
C TYR A 68 5.50 7.21 8.46
N HIS A 69 5.81 8.40 9.00
CA HIS A 69 5.82 8.63 10.45
C HIS A 69 4.41 8.65 11.07
N LYS A 70 3.35 8.75 10.27
CA LYS A 70 1.95 8.72 10.75
C LYS A 70 1.50 7.31 11.11
N GLY A 71 2.32 6.31 10.80
CA GLY A 71 2.05 4.91 11.08
C GLY A 71 1.14 4.27 10.04
N ILE A 72 0.95 2.96 10.21
CA ILE A 72 0.26 2.08 9.27
C ILE A 72 -1.27 2.27 9.19
N ASP A 73 -1.87 3.04 10.09
CA ASP A 73 -3.32 3.37 10.07
C ASP A 73 -3.63 4.68 9.35
N TRP A 74 -2.60 5.29 8.75
CA TRP A 74 -2.75 6.53 7.98
C TRP A 74 -3.58 6.31 6.72
#